data_AF-M8AMG8-F1
#
_entry.id   AF-M8AMG8-F1
#
_cell.length_a   1.000
_cell.length_b   1.000
_cell.length_c   1.000
_cell.angle_alpha   90.00
_cell.angle_beta   90.00
_cell.angle_gamma   90.00
#
_symmetry.space_group_name_H-M   'P 1'
#
loop_
_entity.id
_entity.type
_entity.pdbx_description
1 polymer ?
#
loop_
_entity_poly.entity_id
_entity_poly.type
_entity_poly.pdbx_seq_one_letter_code
_entity_poly.pdbx_strand_id
1 'polypeptide(L)'
;MAMYWLLQGCQPGDSLVFHYSGHGAQQRSYSGDEVDGMDETLCPLDFETQGMIVDDEINAALVRPLPHGAKLHALIDACHSGTALDLPFLCRMSSVSSAKVSYPFWYRTGQYVWEDHRPRSGVWKGTSGGEAISFSGCDDNQTSADTSFITLFYYFLSKALSKITSTGAMTFCFIQAIEQSQATTYGSILNSMRSTIRNTGSGASMAGGGAVTSLISMLLTGGSASTGGLRQEPQLTACNTFDVYAKPFSL
;
A
#
# COMPACT_ATOMS: atom_id res chain seq x y z
N MET A 1 -1.53 -19.54 -11.87
CA MET A 1 -1.91 -18.14 -11.58
C MET A 1 -1.03 -17.18 -12.37
N ALA A 2 -1.54 -16.02 -12.79
CA ALA A 2 -0.78 -15.03 -13.57
C ALA A 2 0.46 -14.48 -12.85
N MET A 3 0.46 -14.46 -11.52
CA MET A 3 1.64 -14.08 -10.71
C MET A 3 2.87 -14.96 -11.00
N TYR A 4 2.68 -16.29 -11.11
CA TYR A 4 3.77 -17.20 -11.47
C TYR A 4 4.30 -16.95 -12.88
N TRP A 5 3.40 -16.61 -13.81
CA TRP A 5 3.79 -16.26 -15.17
C TRP A 5 4.64 -14.99 -15.21
N LEU A 6 4.36 -13.99 -14.37
CA LEU A 6 5.11 -12.74 -14.30
C LEU A 6 6.59 -12.94 -13.92
N LEU A 7 6.89 -13.92 -13.05
CA LEU A 7 8.28 -14.28 -12.69
C LEU A 7 8.91 -15.33 -13.62
N GLN A 8 8.13 -15.96 -14.47
CA GLN A 8 8.60 -17.10 -15.24
C GLN A 8 9.68 -16.67 -16.24
N GLY A 9 10.91 -17.18 -16.03
CA GLY A 9 12.05 -16.88 -16.89
C GLY A 9 12.75 -15.55 -16.61
N CYS A 10 12.37 -14.85 -15.53
CA CYS A 10 12.98 -13.59 -15.12
C CYS A 10 14.51 -13.69 -14.98
N GLN A 11 15.22 -12.72 -15.55
CA GLN A 11 16.68 -12.62 -15.57
C GLN A 11 17.17 -11.37 -14.84
N PRO A 12 18.45 -11.34 -14.43
CA PRO A 12 19.07 -10.12 -13.91
C PRO A 12 18.92 -8.95 -14.90
N GLY A 13 18.46 -7.81 -14.41
CA GLY A 13 18.19 -6.61 -15.22
C GLY A 13 16.75 -6.45 -15.67
N ASP A 14 15.91 -7.48 -15.54
CA ASP A 14 14.48 -7.37 -15.82
C ASP A 14 13.79 -6.45 -14.80
N SER A 15 12.76 -5.75 -15.28
CA SER A 15 11.92 -4.89 -14.46
C SER A 15 10.46 -5.26 -14.65
N LEU A 16 9.82 -5.65 -13.54
CA LEU A 16 8.50 -6.22 -13.50
C LEU A 16 7.56 -5.26 -12.79
N VAL A 17 6.33 -5.17 -13.28
CA VAL A 17 5.27 -4.37 -12.66
C VAL A 17 4.10 -5.26 -12.30
N PHE A 18 3.66 -5.20 -11.05
CA PHE A 18 2.44 -5.81 -10.57
C PHE A 18 1.48 -4.72 -10.11
N HIS A 19 0.31 -4.60 -10.75
CA HIS A 19 -0.73 -3.65 -10.34
C HIS A 19 -1.98 -4.40 -9.93
N TYR A 20 -2.51 -4.06 -8.77
CA TYR A 20 -3.81 -4.52 -8.32
C TYR A 20 -4.64 -3.33 -7.87
N SER A 21 -5.88 -3.25 -8.35
CA SER A 21 -6.88 -2.29 -7.88
C SER A 21 -8.18 -3.03 -7.65
N GLY A 22 -8.66 -3.03 -6.42
CA GLY A 22 -9.82 -3.82 -6.05
C GLY A 22 -10.04 -3.88 -4.54
N HIS A 23 -10.79 -4.88 -4.10
CA HIS A 23 -11.07 -5.08 -2.69
C HIS A 23 -9.89 -5.75 -1.99
N GLY A 24 -9.48 -5.15 -0.88
CA GLY A 24 -8.60 -5.77 0.10
C GLY A 24 -9.38 -6.04 1.37
N ALA A 25 -9.01 -7.11 2.06
CA ALA A 25 -9.57 -7.48 3.37
C ALA A 25 -8.44 -8.01 4.26
N GLN A 26 -8.75 -8.22 5.54
CA GLN A 26 -7.86 -8.93 6.46
C GLN A 26 -8.52 -10.21 6.94
N GLN A 27 -7.71 -11.24 7.17
CA GLN A 27 -8.14 -12.46 7.82
C GLN A 27 -7.22 -12.78 9.00
N ARG A 28 -7.67 -13.64 9.91
CA ARG A 28 -6.86 -13.98 11.08
C ARG A 28 -5.65 -14.82 10.66
N SER A 29 -4.46 -14.36 11.03
CA SER A 29 -3.22 -15.10 10.83
C SER A 29 -3.12 -16.25 11.84
N TYR A 30 -2.74 -17.44 11.37
CA TYR A 30 -2.51 -18.62 12.22
C TYR A 30 -1.03 -18.99 12.34
N SER A 31 -0.17 -18.38 11.52
CA SER A 31 1.29 -18.52 11.55
C SER A 31 1.93 -17.69 12.68
N GLY A 32 1.29 -16.58 13.07
CA GLY A 32 1.77 -15.70 14.15
C GLY A 32 3.03 -14.91 13.78
N ASP A 33 3.26 -14.72 12.48
CA ASP A 33 4.32 -13.90 11.92
C ASP A 33 3.92 -12.43 11.74
N GLU A 34 2.62 -12.14 11.64
CA GLU A 34 2.13 -10.75 11.59
C GLU A 34 2.10 -10.05 12.95
N VAL A 35 2.47 -8.76 12.95
CA VAL A 35 2.60 -7.94 14.19
C VAL A 35 1.24 -7.71 14.86
N ASP A 36 0.18 -7.56 14.07
CA ASP A 36 -1.19 -7.39 14.54
C ASP A 36 -1.99 -8.72 14.56
N GLY A 37 -1.38 -9.80 14.07
CA GLY A 37 -1.98 -11.14 14.00
C GLY A 37 -3.02 -11.32 12.90
N MET A 38 -3.01 -10.47 11.87
CA MET A 38 -3.93 -10.51 10.75
C MET A 38 -3.16 -10.57 9.42
N ASP A 39 -3.53 -11.47 8.52
CA ASP A 39 -2.98 -11.50 7.16
C ASP A 39 -3.76 -10.53 6.27
N GLU A 40 -3.05 -9.77 5.45
CA GLU A 40 -3.64 -8.97 4.39
C GLU A 40 -4.05 -9.85 3.21
N THR A 41 -5.17 -9.51 2.58
CA THR A 41 -5.71 -10.31 1.48
C THR A 41 -6.20 -9.44 0.33
N LEU A 42 -6.01 -9.95 -0.89
CA LEU A 42 -6.67 -9.45 -2.09
C LEU A 42 -7.92 -10.30 -2.35
N CYS A 43 -9.01 -9.68 -2.79
CA CYS A 43 -10.26 -10.37 -3.10
C CYS A 43 -10.42 -10.53 -4.63
N PRO A 44 -10.22 -11.74 -5.19
CA PRO A 44 -10.59 -12.06 -6.56
C PRO A 44 -12.10 -11.92 -6.79
N LEU A 45 -12.53 -11.98 -8.05
CA LEU A 45 -13.97 -11.92 -8.38
C LEU A 45 -14.76 -13.11 -7.80
N ASP A 46 -14.14 -14.27 -7.73
CA ASP A 46 -14.72 -15.55 -7.30
C ASP A 46 -14.39 -15.90 -5.83
N PHE A 47 -13.95 -14.91 -5.04
CA PHE A 47 -13.50 -15.11 -3.65
C PHE A 47 -14.55 -15.77 -2.75
N GLU A 48 -15.85 -15.60 -3.03
CA GLU A 48 -16.92 -16.26 -2.27
C GLU A 48 -16.89 -17.78 -2.40
N THR A 49 -16.31 -18.31 -3.48
CA THR A 49 -16.21 -19.75 -3.75
C THR A 49 -14.79 -20.29 -3.68
N GLN A 50 -13.78 -19.49 -4.06
CA GLN A 50 -12.37 -19.89 -4.11
C GLN A 50 -11.53 -19.33 -2.95
N GLY A 51 -12.09 -18.43 -2.14
CA GLY A 51 -11.37 -17.75 -1.07
C GLY A 51 -10.61 -16.49 -1.54
N MET A 52 -10.02 -15.79 -0.58
CA MET A 52 -9.19 -14.61 -0.82
C MET A 52 -7.73 -15.05 -1.04
N ILE A 53 -6.93 -14.21 -1.69
CA ILE A 53 -5.49 -14.46 -1.87
C ILE A 53 -4.76 -13.76 -0.73
N VAL A 54 -4.07 -14.52 0.11
CA VAL A 54 -3.28 -13.99 1.24
C VAL A 54 -1.94 -13.42 0.78
N ASP A 55 -1.47 -12.39 1.46
CA ASP A 55 -0.14 -11.78 1.31
C ASP A 55 1.00 -12.80 1.28
N ASP A 56 0.91 -13.85 2.07
CA ASP A 56 1.86 -14.95 2.15
C ASP A 56 2.00 -15.71 0.82
N GLU A 57 0.88 -15.92 0.13
CA GLU A 57 0.81 -16.51 -1.21
C GLU A 57 1.34 -15.54 -2.28
N ILE A 58 1.06 -14.25 -2.14
CA ILE A 58 1.56 -13.20 -3.03
C ILE A 58 3.09 -13.11 -2.91
N ASN A 59 3.60 -13.11 -1.68
CA ASN A 59 5.02 -13.09 -1.38
C ASN A 59 5.71 -14.34 -1.95
N ALA A 60 5.13 -15.53 -1.73
CA ALA A 60 5.64 -16.77 -2.29
C ALA A 60 5.67 -16.78 -3.82
N ALA A 61 4.70 -16.14 -4.48
CA ALA A 61 4.59 -16.10 -5.93
C ALA A 61 5.43 -15.00 -6.59
N LEU A 62 5.61 -13.83 -5.95
CA LEU A 62 6.20 -12.63 -6.57
C LEU A 62 7.49 -12.15 -5.90
N VAL A 63 7.65 -12.32 -4.59
CA VAL A 63 8.76 -11.74 -3.83
C VAL A 63 9.88 -12.75 -3.61
N ARG A 64 9.58 -13.89 -2.97
CA ARG A 64 10.59 -14.93 -2.67
C ARG A 64 11.36 -15.39 -3.90
N PRO A 65 10.74 -15.64 -5.06
CA PRO A 65 11.45 -16.17 -6.22
C PRO A 65 12.22 -15.11 -7.01
N LEU A 66 12.10 -13.82 -6.67
CA LEU A 66 12.67 -12.72 -7.45
C LEU A 66 14.22 -12.82 -7.48
N PRO A 67 14.84 -13.05 -8.65
CA PRO A 67 16.25 -13.37 -8.75
C PRO A 67 17.13 -12.13 -8.60
N HIS A 68 18.40 -12.35 -8.29
CA HIS A 68 19.40 -11.30 -8.17
C HIS A 68 19.44 -10.37 -9.39
N GLY A 69 19.33 -9.06 -9.14
CA GLY A 69 19.41 -8.02 -10.17
C GLY A 69 18.10 -7.76 -10.92
N ALA A 70 17.04 -8.52 -10.69
CA ALA A 70 15.70 -8.19 -11.18
C ALA A 70 15.00 -7.19 -10.23
N LYS A 71 14.08 -6.40 -10.77
CA LYS A 71 13.26 -5.45 -10.01
C LYS A 71 11.79 -5.79 -10.13
N LEU A 72 11.06 -5.68 -9.03
CA LEU A 72 9.60 -5.77 -8.97
C LEU A 72 9.05 -4.49 -8.33
N HIS A 73 8.24 -3.76 -9.09
CA HIS A 73 7.42 -2.67 -8.59
C HIS A 73 5.97 -3.11 -8.48
N ALA A 74 5.44 -3.09 -7.27
CA ALA A 74 4.03 -3.36 -7.03
C ALA A 74 3.26 -2.06 -6.74
N LEU A 75 2.11 -1.87 -7.35
CA LEU A 75 1.17 -0.80 -7.04
C LEU A 75 -0.14 -1.43 -6.57
N ILE A 76 -0.46 -1.30 -5.30
CA ILE A 76 -1.62 -1.94 -4.68
C ILE A 76 -2.61 -0.86 -4.23
N ASP A 77 -3.75 -0.82 -4.92
CA ASP A 77 -4.85 0.10 -4.66
C ASP A 77 -6.02 -0.68 -4.06
N ALA A 78 -5.83 -1.05 -2.79
CA ALA A 78 -6.78 -1.82 -2.01
C ALA A 78 -6.73 -1.39 -0.53
N CYS A 79 -7.79 -1.68 0.22
CA CYS A 79 -7.82 -1.39 1.65
C CYS A 79 -6.97 -2.39 2.43
N HIS A 80 -6.38 -1.95 3.54
CA HIS A 80 -5.43 -2.75 4.32
C HIS A 80 -4.27 -3.29 3.47
N SER A 81 -3.80 -2.57 2.44
CA SER A 81 -2.79 -3.09 1.51
C SER A 81 -1.34 -2.73 1.84
N GLY A 82 -1.11 -2.09 3.00
CA GLY A 82 0.20 -1.62 3.45
C GLY A 82 1.29 -2.69 3.36
N THR A 83 0.90 -3.93 3.67
CA THR A 83 1.74 -5.13 3.78
C THR A 83 1.31 -6.23 2.80
N ALA A 84 0.57 -5.92 1.73
CA ALA A 84 0.03 -6.92 0.80
C ALA A 84 1.07 -7.80 0.05
N LEU A 85 2.33 -7.37 -0.01
CA LEU A 85 3.46 -8.16 -0.53
C LEU A 85 4.33 -8.76 0.58
N ASP A 86 3.99 -8.49 1.83
CA ASP A 86 4.67 -8.97 3.02
C ASP A 86 6.17 -8.61 3.00
N LEU A 87 6.44 -7.34 2.72
CA LEU A 87 7.80 -6.80 2.61
C LEU A 87 8.31 -6.34 3.98
N PRO A 88 9.57 -6.63 4.33
CA PRO A 88 10.11 -6.48 5.68
C PRO A 88 10.27 -5.03 6.15
N PHE A 89 10.30 -4.05 5.25
CA PHE A 89 10.51 -2.65 5.61
C PHE A 89 9.38 -1.78 5.10
N LEU A 90 8.85 -0.95 6.00
CA LEU A 90 7.78 -0.03 5.70
C LEU A 90 8.24 1.42 5.90
N CYS A 91 8.12 2.22 4.84
CA CYS A 91 8.45 3.63 4.85
C CYS A 91 7.19 4.45 5.12
N ARG A 92 7.19 5.20 6.22
CA ARG A 92 6.10 6.11 6.60
C ARG A 92 6.63 7.50 6.86
N MET A 93 5.79 8.50 6.63
CA MET A 93 6.16 9.88 6.96
C MET A 93 6.02 10.10 8.47
N SER A 94 7.12 10.50 9.11
CA SER A 94 7.13 10.84 10.54
C SER A 94 6.21 12.04 10.79
N SER A 95 5.06 11.79 11.41
CA SER A 95 4.13 12.82 11.87
C SER A 95 4.25 13.05 13.38
N VAL A 96 3.95 14.26 13.86
CA VAL A 96 4.03 14.60 15.30
C VAL A 96 3.09 13.73 16.15
N SER A 97 2.01 13.20 15.56
CA SER A 97 1.00 12.36 16.22
C SER A 97 1.39 10.88 16.33
N SER A 98 2.40 10.40 15.61
CA SER A 98 2.85 9.00 15.62
C SER A 98 3.78 8.66 16.80
N ALA A 99 3.77 9.49 17.86
CA ALA A 99 4.70 9.46 19.01
C ALA A 99 4.50 8.26 19.97
N LYS A 100 4.32 7.05 19.44
CA LYS A 100 4.56 5.80 20.19
C LYS A 100 6.00 5.31 20.07
N VAL A 101 6.77 5.83 19.10
CA VAL A 101 8.20 5.56 18.94
C VAL A 101 8.97 6.83 19.27
N SER A 102 9.78 6.79 20.34
CA SER A 102 10.75 7.86 20.62
C SER A 102 11.84 7.83 19.55
N TYR A 103 11.67 8.61 18.50
CA TYR A 103 12.76 8.86 17.56
C TYR A 103 13.87 9.70 18.25
N PRO A 104 15.15 9.62 17.82
CA PRO A 104 16.25 10.34 18.47
C PRO A 104 16.27 11.82 18.06
N PHE A 105 16.27 12.77 19.02
CA PHE A 105 16.14 14.24 18.91
C PHE A 105 16.52 14.98 17.59
N TRP A 106 17.42 14.46 16.73
CA TRP A 106 17.74 15.03 15.42
C TRP A 106 16.69 14.80 14.32
N TYR A 107 15.68 13.93 14.50
CA TYR A 107 14.66 13.68 13.45
C TYR A 107 13.83 14.94 13.15
N ARG A 108 13.70 15.30 11.87
CA ARG A 108 12.77 16.35 11.45
C ARG A 108 11.41 15.75 11.16
N THR A 109 10.36 16.34 11.75
CA THR A 109 8.98 16.09 11.36
C THR A 109 8.81 16.26 9.85
N GLY A 110 8.11 15.34 9.20
CA GLY A 110 7.85 15.38 7.77
C GLY A 110 8.92 14.73 6.89
N GLN A 111 9.79 13.91 7.45
CA GLN A 111 10.67 13.01 6.69
C GLN A 111 10.09 11.60 6.63
N TYR A 112 10.36 10.88 5.54
CA TYR A 112 10.07 9.45 5.45
C TYR A 112 11.10 8.65 6.23
N VAL A 113 10.63 7.70 7.03
CA VAL A 113 11.44 6.84 7.90
C VAL A 113 11.06 5.39 7.63
N TRP A 114 12.06 4.52 7.59
CA TRP A 114 11.86 3.08 7.49
C TRP A 114 11.64 2.47 8.87
N GLU A 115 10.56 1.73 8.99
CA GLU A 115 10.22 0.87 10.12
C GLU A 115 10.58 -0.58 9.74
N ASP A 116 11.13 -1.33 10.69
CA ASP A 116 11.42 -2.76 10.55
C ASP A 116 10.18 -3.56 10.97
N HIS A 117 9.56 -4.22 10.00
CA HIS A 117 8.33 -5.01 10.16
C HIS A 117 8.62 -6.50 10.05
N ARG A 118 9.89 -6.91 10.11
CA ARG A 118 10.25 -8.33 10.10
C ARG A 118 9.58 -9.08 11.26
N PRO A 119 9.06 -10.29 11.00
CA PRO A 119 8.34 -11.05 12.00
C PRO A 119 9.28 -11.47 13.12
N ARG A 120 8.83 -11.40 14.38
CA ARG A 120 9.63 -11.84 15.54
C ARG A 120 9.94 -13.34 15.52
N SER A 121 9.16 -14.12 14.77
CA SER A 121 9.38 -15.55 14.52
C SER A 121 10.67 -15.81 13.72
N GLY A 122 11.20 -14.81 13.02
CA GLY A 122 12.37 -14.95 12.14
C GLY A 122 12.05 -15.60 10.78
N VAL A 123 10.77 -15.75 10.43
CA VAL A 123 10.34 -16.23 9.10
C VAL A 123 10.89 -15.29 8.03
N TRP A 124 11.49 -15.87 6.99
CA TRP A 124 12.09 -15.10 5.89
C TRP A 124 11.03 -14.70 4.85
N LYS A 125 10.81 -13.40 4.71
CA LYS A 125 9.85 -12.78 3.79
C LYS A 125 10.52 -11.93 2.69
N GLY A 126 11.83 -12.09 2.51
CA GLY A 126 12.64 -11.34 1.54
C GLY A 126 12.77 -12.01 0.16
N THR A 127 13.53 -11.38 -0.74
CA THR A 127 13.72 -11.83 -2.13
C THR A 127 14.90 -12.82 -2.28
N SER A 128 15.01 -13.48 -3.44
CA SER A 128 16.19 -14.27 -3.84
C SER A 128 17.32 -13.42 -4.46
N GLY A 129 17.50 -12.21 -3.91
CA GLY A 129 18.53 -11.24 -4.33
C GLY A 129 18.02 -10.12 -5.24
N GLY A 130 16.77 -10.20 -5.71
CA GLY A 130 16.14 -9.11 -6.45
C GLY A 130 15.70 -7.94 -5.57
N GLU A 131 15.21 -6.88 -6.18
CA GLU A 131 14.70 -5.70 -5.51
C GLU A 131 13.17 -5.61 -5.66
N ALA A 132 12.44 -5.76 -4.56
CA ALA A 132 10.98 -5.61 -4.53
C ALA A 132 10.60 -4.33 -3.77
N ILE A 133 9.75 -3.50 -4.40
CA ILE A 133 9.26 -2.24 -3.86
C ILE A 133 7.75 -2.16 -4.14
N SER A 134 6.95 -1.79 -3.14
CA SER A 134 5.51 -1.62 -3.30
C SER A 134 5.03 -0.24 -2.88
N PHE A 135 4.15 0.36 -3.68
CA PHE A 135 3.35 1.52 -3.33
C PHE A 135 1.93 1.05 -2.98
N SER A 136 1.42 1.50 -1.83
CA SER A 136 0.08 1.14 -1.36
C SER A 136 -0.61 2.29 -0.64
N GLY A 137 -1.94 2.22 -0.53
CA GLY A 137 -2.75 3.20 0.19
C GLY A 137 -3.19 2.66 1.54
N CYS A 138 -2.96 3.41 2.60
CA CYS A 138 -3.48 3.09 3.92
C CYS A 138 -4.40 4.20 4.39
N ASP A 139 -5.49 3.82 5.06
CA ASP A 139 -6.48 4.73 5.61
C ASP A 139 -6.22 4.87 7.12
N ASP A 140 -6.22 6.10 7.62
CA ASP A 140 -5.85 6.47 8.99
C ASP A 140 -6.85 5.96 10.06
N ASN A 141 -8.01 5.44 9.63
CA ASN A 141 -9.04 4.85 10.49
C ASN A 141 -9.09 3.32 10.51
N GLN A 142 -8.11 2.61 9.93
CA GLN A 142 -8.00 1.14 10.06
C GLN A 142 -7.50 0.76 11.46
N THR A 143 -8.32 1.00 12.48
CA THR A 143 -8.08 0.52 13.85
C THR A 143 -8.56 -0.92 13.92
N SER A 144 -7.63 -1.86 14.11
CA SER A 144 -7.88 -3.27 14.39
C SER A 144 -8.59 -3.41 15.75
N ALA A 145 -9.92 -3.25 15.75
CA ALA A 145 -10.75 -3.54 16.90
C ALA A 145 -11.04 -5.06 16.97
N ASP A 146 -10.57 -5.66 18.06
CA ASP A 146 -10.78 -7.01 18.58
C ASP A 146 -11.80 -7.90 17.89
N THR A 147 -11.37 -9.10 17.43
CA THR A 147 -12.31 -10.11 16.94
C THR A 147 -11.81 -11.55 17.18
N SER A 148 -12.16 -12.14 18.33
CA SER A 148 -12.19 -13.61 18.51
C SER A 148 -13.60 -14.22 18.35
N PHE A 149 -14.64 -13.43 18.06
CA PHE A 149 -16.03 -13.92 17.94
C PHE A 149 -16.84 -13.32 16.78
N ILE A 150 -16.20 -12.51 15.93
CA ILE A 150 -16.82 -11.52 15.04
C ILE A 150 -16.47 -11.75 13.55
N THR A 151 -15.84 -12.86 13.16
CA THR A 151 -15.39 -13.07 11.77
C THR A 151 -16.52 -13.01 10.72
N LEU A 152 -17.73 -13.48 11.03
CA LEU A 152 -18.88 -13.39 10.12
C LEU A 152 -19.50 -11.98 10.06
N PHE A 153 -19.51 -11.27 11.19
CA PHE A 153 -20.02 -9.89 11.27
C PHE A 153 -19.04 -8.91 10.62
N TYR A 154 -17.73 -9.10 10.81
CA TYR A 154 -16.68 -8.35 10.11
C TYR A 154 -16.60 -8.71 8.63
N TYR A 155 -16.90 -9.95 8.22
CA TYR A 155 -17.06 -10.27 6.80
C TYR A 155 -18.18 -9.44 6.15
N PHE A 156 -19.35 -9.37 6.80
CA PHE A 156 -20.47 -8.56 6.30
C PHE A 156 -20.22 -7.05 6.44
N LEU A 157 -19.56 -6.60 7.51
CA LEU A 157 -19.23 -5.20 7.75
C LEU A 157 -18.10 -4.71 6.83
N SER A 158 -17.07 -5.52 6.60
CA SER A 158 -16.04 -5.28 5.58
C SER A 158 -16.68 -5.23 4.19
N LYS A 159 -17.60 -6.14 3.84
CA LYS A 159 -18.39 -6.06 2.59
C LYS A 159 -19.27 -4.81 2.49
N ALA A 160 -19.72 -4.25 3.62
CA ALA A 160 -20.51 -3.02 3.66
C ALA A 160 -19.64 -1.75 3.62
N LEU A 161 -18.49 -1.75 4.31
CA LEU A 161 -17.51 -0.66 4.33
C LEU A 161 -16.68 -0.62 3.04
N SER A 162 -16.47 -1.76 2.38
CA SER A 162 -15.79 -1.86 1.08
C SER A 162 -16.59 -1.29 -0.08
N LYS A 163 -17.91 -1.12 0.09
CA LYS A 163 -18.75 -0.32 -0.83
C LYS A 163 -18.53 1.19 -0.72
N ILE A 164 -17.87 1.64 0.34
CA ILE A 164 -17.60 3.06 0.62
C ILE A 164 -16.12 3.40 0.32
N THR A 165 -15.25 2.40 0.18
CA THR A 165 -13.85 2.61 -0.12
C THR A 165 -13.65 3.03 -1.57
N SER A 166 -13.10 4.21 -1.75
CA SER A 166 -12.63 4.66 -3.04
C SER A 166 -11.33 3.92 -3.42
N THR A 167 -11.49 2.83 -4.15
CA THR A 167 -10.41 2.23 -4.92
C THR A 167 -10.07 3.12 -6.13
N GLY A 168 -8.78 3.30 -6.43
CA GLY A 168 -8.31 4.05 -7.60
C GLY A 168 -7.61 5.37 -7.24
N ALA A 169 -7.73 5.82 -5.99
CA ALA A 169 -7.12 7.05 -5.50
C ALA A 169 -5.58 6.98 -5.54
N MET A 170 -5.01 5.87 -5.09
CA MET A 170 -3.56 5.65 -5.10
C MET A 170 -3.00 5.55 -6.52
N THR A 171 -3.70 4.81 -7.39
CA THR A 171 -3.33 4.65 -8.79
C THR A 171 -3.35 6.00 -9.50
N PHE A 172 -4.41 6.79 -9.30
CA PHE A 172 -4.51 8.14 -9.85
C PHE A 172 -3.37 9.04 -9.38
N CYS A 173 -3.12 9.10 -8.07
CA CYS A 173 -2.05 9.93 -7.52
C CYS A 173 -0.66 9.52 -8.02
N PHE A 174 -0.42 8.21 -8.18
CA PHE A 174 0.85 7.70 -8.70
C PHE A 174 1.06 8.09 -10.17
N ILE A 175 0.06 7.87 -11.02
CA ILE A 175 0.10 8.28 -12.43
C ILE A 175 0.31 9.80 -12.53
N GLN A 176 -0.44 10.57 -11.75
CA GLN A 176 -0.35 12.03 -11.75
C GLN A 176 1.06 12.52 -11.36
N ALA A 177 1.71 11.87 -10.39
CA ALA A 177 3.07 12.20 -9.97
C ALA A 177 4.11 11.93 -11.08
N ILE A 178 3.92 10.85 -11.84
CA ILE A 178 4.78 10.51 -12.99
C ILE A 178 4.58 11.50 -14.13
N GLU A 179 3.33 11.76 -14.53
CA GLU A 179 3.01 12.65 -15.66
C GLU A 179 3.46 14.10 -15.43
N GLN A 180 3.40 14.57 -14.19
CA GLN A 180 3.88 15.91 -13.81
C GLN A 180 5.41 16.01 -13.70
N SER A 181 6.15 14.98 -14.14
CA SER A 181 7.61 14.90 -14.04
C SER A 181 8.14 15.04 -12.59
N GLN A 182 7.33 14.63 -11.60
CA GLN A 182 7.72 14.64 -10.19
C GLN A 182 8.31 13.29 -9.74
N ALA A 183 8.46 12.34 -10.67
CA ALA A 183 9.03 11.01 -10.44
C ALA A 183 10.56 10.95 -10.56
N THR A 184 11.27 11.95 -10.00
CA THR A 184 12.75 11.92 -9.96
C THR A 184 13.28 10.92 -8.94
N THR A 185 12.62 10.82 -7.79
CA THR A 185 12.99 9.96 -6.65
C THR A 185 11.75 9.34 -6.01
N TYR A 186 11.92 8.29 -5.21
CA TYR A 186 10.78 7.71 -4.47
C TYR A 186 10.14 8.72 -3.53
N GLY A 187 10.94 9.54 -2.86
CA GLY A 187 10.48 10.58 -1.94
C GLY A 187 9.70 11.69 -2.64
N SER A 188 10.09 12.08 -3.86
CA SER A 188 9.34 13.08 -4.64
C SER A 188 8.00 12.54 -5.13
N ILE A 189 7.93 11.26 -5.51
CA ILE A 189 6.66 10.58 -5.84
C ILE A 189 5.74 10.58 -4.62
N LEU A 190 6.21 10.11 -3.47
CA LEU A 190 5.41 10.06 -2.25
C LEU A 190 4.92 11.45 -1.83
N ASN A 191 5.77 12.47 -1.93
CA ASN A 191 5.39 13.86 -1.66
C ASN A 191 4.34 14.38 -2.65
N SER A 192 4.46 14.06 -3.93
CA SER A 192 3.51 14.42 -4.97
C SER A 192 2.15 13.78 -4.74
N MET A 193 2.14 12.47 -4.50
CA MET A 193 0.94 11.71 -4.19
C MET A 193 0.25 12.26 -2.94
N ARG A 194 1.01 12.48 -1.86
CA ARG A 194 0.47 13.08 -0.63
C ARG A 194 -0.11 14.47 -0.91
N SER A 195 0.60 15.32 -1.64
CA SER A 195 0.13 16.67 -1.97
C SER A 195 -1.18 16.63 -2.76
N THR A 196 -1.30 15.72 -3.72
CA THR A 196 -2.51 15.51 -4.52
C THR A 196 -3.70 15.11 -3.65
N ILE A 197 -3.50 14.18 -2.71
CA ILE A 197 -4.55 13.76 -1.77
C ILE A 197 -4.95 14.91 -0.84
N ARG A 198 -3.97 15.66 -0.31
CA ARG A 198 -4.22 16.77 0.63
C ARG A 198 -4.92 17.97 -0.02
N ASN A 199 -4.56 18.32 -1.25
CA ASN A 199 -5.12 19.46 -1.96
C ASN A 199 -6.59 19.23 -2.31
N THR A 200 -6.98 17.99 -2.58
CA THR A 200 -8.37 17.63 -2.85
C THR A 200 -9.25 17.68 -1.59
N GLY A 201 -8.70 17.35 -0.41
CA GLY A 201 -9.44 17.43 0.86
C GLY A 201 -9.59 18.85 1.46
N SER A 202 -8.81 19.81 0.97
CA SER A 202 -8.75 21.18 1.52
C SER A 202 -9.47 22.19 0.63
N GLY A 203 -10.73 21.93 0.26
CA GLY A 203 -11.65 22.97 -0.24
C GLY A 203 -11.14 23.86 -1.39
N ALA A 204 -10.36 23.33 -2.33
CA ALA A 204 -10.01 24.07 -3.54
C ALA A 204 -11.12 23.91 -4.57
N SER A 205 -12.02 24.87 -4.59
CA SER A 205 -12.74 25.29 -5.79
C SER A 205 -11.72 25.63 -6.90
N MET A 206 -11.24 24.62 -7.62
CA MET A 206 -10.64 24.81 -8.94
C MET A 206 -11.79 25.21 -9.87
N ALA A 207 -11.98 26.52 -10.00
CA ALA A 207 -12.85 27.11 -10.99
C ALA A 207 -12.44 26.61 -12.39
N GLY A 208 -13.28 25.78 -12.99
CA GLY A 208 -13.16 25.36 -14.39
C GLY A 208 -12.81 23.89 -14.59
N GLY A 209 -13.77 22.98 -14.39
CA GLY A 209 -13.63 21.60 -14.85
C GLY A 209 -14.83 20.77 -14.44
N GLY A 210 -15.59 20.27 -15.43
CA GLY A 210 -16.83 19.52 -15.26
C GLY A 210 -16.72 18.21 -14.46
N ALA A 211 -17.76 17.37 -14.55
CA ALA A 211 -18.03 16.16 -13.77
C ALA A 211 -16.82 15.29 -13.31
N VAL A 212 -15.71 15.30 -14.05
CA VAL A 212 -14.42 14.65 -13.71
C VAL A 212 -13.82 15.12 -12.37
N THR A 213 -13.87 16.42 -12.06
CA THR A 213 -13.35 16.95 -10.78
C THR A 213 -14.17 16.45 -9.59
N SER A 214 -15.48 16.28 -9.79
CA SER A 214 -16.40 15.74 -8.79
C SER A 214 -16.15 14.25 -8.52
N LEU A 215 -15.82 13.47 -9.54
CA LEU A 215 -15.47 12.06 -9.41
C LEU A 215 -14.10 11.86 -8.75
N ILE A 216 -13.10 12.68 -9.11
CA ILE A 216 -11.77 12.66 -8.47
C ILE A 216 -11.88 13.03 -6.99
N SER A 217 -12.69 14.05 -6.67
CA SER A 217 -12.97 14.41 -5.28
C SER A 217 -13.70 13.27 -4.56
N MET A 218 -14.71 12.66 -5.18
CA MET A 218 -15.43 11.51 -4.63
C MET A 218 -14.50 10.32 -4.37
N LEU A 219 -13.53 10.09 -5.27
CA LEU A 219 -12.51 9.06 -5.09
C LEU A 219 -11.58 9.43 -3.92
N LEU A 220 -10.93 10.59 -3.98
CA LEU A 220 -9.94 10.96 -2.96
C LEU A 220 -10.53 11.23 -1.56
N THR A 221 -11.85 11.43 -1.43
CA THR A 221 -12.53 11.71 -0.16
C THR A 221 -13.52 10.63 0.30
N GLY A 222 -13.60 9.50 -0.42
CA GLY A 222 -14.49 8.38 -0.04
C GLY A 222 -15.99 8.71 -0.13
N GLY A 223 -16.38 9.61 -1.02
CA GLY A 223 -17.78 9.96 -1.32
C GLY A 223 -18.61 10.57 -0.19
N SER A 224 -18.00 10.93 0.94
CA SER A 224 -18.71 11.61 2.03
C SER A 224 -18.59 13.14 1.89
N ALA A 225 -19.69 13.79 1.51
CA ALA A 225 -19.86 15.24 1.55
C ALA A 225 -19.92 15.84 2.98
N SER A 226 -19.48 15.09 3.98
CA SER A 226 -19.33 15.52 5.37
C SER A 226 -17.84 15.65 5.70
N THR A 227 -17.49 16.80 6.28
CA THR A 227 -16.18 17.26 6.74
C THR A 227 -15.45 16.27 7.68
N GLY A 228 -14.96 15.15 7.14
CA GLY A 228 -14.25 14.10 7.89
C GLY A 228 -13.99 12.81 7.11
N GLY A 229 -13.80 12.88 5.79
CA GLY A 229 -13.53 11.71 4.94
C GLY A 229 -12.22 11.01 5.30
N LEU A 230 -12.25 9.67 5.21
CA LEU A 230 -11.13 8.74 5.33
C LEU A 230 -9.96 9.19 4.43
N ARG A 231 -8.78 9.44 5.01
CA ARG A 231 -7.69 10.10 4.29
C ARG A 231 -6.62 9.07 3.94
N GLN A 232 -6.62 8.63 2.68
CA GLN A 232 -5.55 7.77 2.22
C GLN A 232 -4.18 8.44 2.37
N GLU A 233 -3.23 7.73 2.96
CA GLU A 233 -1.83 8.10 3.00
C GLU A 233 -1.02 7.12 2.14
N PRO A 234 -0.16 7.64 1.23
CA PRO A 234 0.69 6.79 0.43
C PRO A 234 1.73 6.13 1.34
N GLN A 235 1.86 4.82 1.22
CA GLN A 235 2.85 4.01 1.89
C GLN A 235 3.79 3.39 0.86
N LEU A 236 5.02 3.16 1.29
CA LEU A 236 6.05 2.51 0.48
C LEU A 236 6.64 1.37 1.29
N THR A 237 6.61 0.15 0.79
CA THR A 237 7.31 -0.98 1.40
C THR A 237 8.42 -1.48 0.48
N ALA A 238 9.45 -2.10 1.04
CA ALA A 238 10.58 -2.60 0.27
C ALA A 238 11.25 -3.80 0.94
N CYS A 239 11.95 -4.61 0.13
CA CYS A 239 12.78 -5.71 0.63
C CYS A 239 14.04 -5.23 1.37
N ASN A 240 14.50 -4.00 1.12
CA ASN A 240 15.63 -3.36 1.78
C ASN A 240 15.35 -1.86 1.99
N THR A 241 15.87 -1.28 3.07
CA THR A 241 15.81 0.18 3.29
C THR A 241 16.75 0.93 2.36
N PHE A 242 16.34 2.11 1.89
CA PHE A 242 17.17 3.00 1.09
C PHE A 242 16.83 4.47 1.32
N ASP A 243 17.71 5.40 0.92
CA ASP A 243 17.39 6.83 0.97
C ASP A 243 16.38 7.18 -0.13
N VAL A 244 15.13 7.41 0.26
CA VAL A 244 14.03 7.71 -0.67
C VAL A 244 14.24 9.03 -1.42
N TYR A 245 15.03 9.96 -0.89
CA TYR A 245 15.30 11.26 -1.52
C TYR A 245 16.54 11.23 -2.43
N ALA A 246 17.38 10.21 -2.31
CA ALA A 246 18.55 10.03 -3.18
C ALA A 246 18.32 8.98 -4.26
N LYS A 247 17.53 7.94 -3.98
CA LYS A 247 17.31 6.85 -4.93
C LYS A 247 16.41 7.30 -6.09
N PRO A 248 16.89 7.26 -7.34
CA PRO A 248 16.08 7.62 -8.49
C PRO A 248 14.99 6.57 -8.71
N PHE A 249 13.81 7.04 -9.13
CA PHE A 249 12.73 6.15 -9.53
C PHE A 249 12.92 5.71 -11.00
N SER A 250 12.80 4.41 -11.24
CA SER A 250 12.87 3.82 -12.57
C SER A 250 12.02 2.55 -12.58
N LEU A 251 11.12 2.45 -13.55
CA LEU A 251 10.46 1.20 -13.93
C LEU A 251 11.24 0.49 -15.03
#